data_AF-A0A1F3SUI0-F1
#
_entry.id   AF-A0A1F3SUI0-F1
#
_cell.length_a   1.000
_cell.length_b   1.000
_cell.length_c   1.000
_cell.angle_alpha   90.00
_cell.angle_beta   90.00
_cell.angle_gamma   90.00
#
_symmetry.space_group_name_H-M   'P 1'
#
loop_
_entity.id
_entity.type
_entity.pdbx_description
1 polymer ?
#
loop_
_entity_poly.entity_id
_entity_poly.type
_entity_poly.pdbx_seq_one_letter_code
_entity_poly.pdbx_strand_id
1 'polypeptide(L)'
;MGFIDKMKVLIGAQESENADHAQEESEKEEKDKDVMTKVLKKGRAMRIIFFYPGEEGTYVENADVTLYENGIVHIRSSQEETTAHLQNCEILWRFEVDGEDRVNKVRLLKPRGPGQSESVEVESGGKNNPDKSR
;
A
#
# COMPACT_ATOMS: atom_id res chain seq x y z
N MET A 1 18.24 -47.63 -69.85
CA MET A 1 17.60 -48.07 -68.58
C MET A 1 17.73 -46.92 -67.60
N GLY A 2 16.69 -46.26 -67.11
CA GLY A 2 15.25 -46.36 -67.30
C GLY A 2 14.59 -45.27 -66.45
N PHE A 3 13.47 -44.75 -66.95
CA PHE A 3 12.39 -44.07 -66.21
C PHE A 3 12.61 -42.63 -65.71
N ILE A 4 12.40 -41.72 -66.66
CA ILE A 4 11.47 -40.60 -66.49
C ILE A 4 10.08 -41.21 -66.21
N ASP A 5 9.40 -40.87 -65.11
CA ASP A 5 7.99 -40.44 -65.14
C ASP A 5 7.38 -40.20 -63.75
N LYS A 6 6.45 -39.22 -63.72
CA LYS A 6 5.24 -39.13 -62.88
C LYS A 6 5.40 -38.90 -61.37
N MET A 7 5.03 -37.70 -60.91
CA MET A 7 3.66 -37.37 -60.49
C MET A 7 3.65 -35.95 -59.91
N LYS A 8 3.05 -34.98 -60.62
CA LYS A 8 1.62 -34.65 -60.63
C LYS A 8 1.25 -33.74 -59.46
N VAL A 9 1.29 -32.45 -59.79
CA VAL A 9 0.54 -31.35 -59.18
C VAL A 9 -0.90 -31.77 -58.93
N LEU A 10 -1.39 -31.54 -57.71
CA LEU A 10 -2.81 -31.44 -57.42
C LEU A 10 -3.03 -30.21 -56.54
N ILE A 11 -3.47 -29.17 -57.23
CA ILE A 11 -4.14 -27.98 -56.72
C ILE A 11 -5.53 -28.42 -56.25
N GLY A 12 -5.87 -28.10 -55.01
CA GLY A 12 -7.24 -27.87 -54.54
C GLY A 12 -7.15 -26.64 -53.62
N ALA A 13 -7.66 -25.45 -53.94
CA ALA A 13 -9.02 -25.10 -54.34
C ALA A 13 -10.07 -25.55 -53.30
N GLN A 14 -10.13 -24.83 -52.19
CA GLN A 14 -11.39 -24.56 -51.49
C GLN A 14 -11.41 -23.07 -51.10
N GLU A 15 -12.01 -22.29 -51.99
CA GLU A 15 -12.71 -21.04 -51.67
C GLU A 15 -14.13 -21.38 -51.22
N SER A 16 -14.60 -20.74 -50.14
CA SER A 16 -15.98 -20.32 -49.83
C SER A 16 -15.99 -19.87 -48.37
N GLU A 17 -15.93 -18.57 -48.10
CA GLU A 17 -17.09 -17.67 -48.00
C GLU A 17 -17.99 -17.97 -46.79
N ASN A 18 -17.83 -17.11 -45.77
CA ASN A 18 -18.80 -16.68 -44.74
C ASN A 18 -18.00 -15.68 -43.86
N ALA A 19 -17.96 -14.37 -44.09
CA ALA A 19 -19.04 -13.37 -44.19
C ALA A 19 -19.97 -13.37 -42.96
N ASP A 20 -19.72 -12.38 -42.11
CA ASP A 20 -20.70 -11.60 -41.34
C ASP A 20 -21.63 -12.30 -40.31
N HIS A 21 -21.15 -12.37 -39.07
CA HIS A 21 -21.95 -12.02 -37.89
C HIS A 21 -21.00 -11.58 -36.78
N ALA A 22 -20.80 -10.28 -36.58
CA ALA A 22 -21.70 -9.35 -35.90
C ALA A 22 -21.75 -9.58 -34.38
N GLN A 23 -21.39 -8.48 -33.70
CA GLN A 23 -21.77 -8.11 -32.35
C GLN A 23 -21.00 -8.79 -31.20
N GLU A 24 -20.10 -8.03 -30.56
CA GLU A 24 -20.44 -7.11 -29.46
C GLU A 24 -20.61 -7.92 -28.17
N GLU A 25 -19.49 -8.36 -27.58
CA GLU A 25 -19.48 -8.69 -26.16
C GLU A 25 -18.18 -8.20 -25.50
N SER A 26 -18.34 -7.02 -24.89
CA SER A 26 -17.60 -6.53 -23.73
C SER A 26 -16.20 -5.95 -23.97
N GLU A 27 -16.21 -4.74 -24.51
CA GLU A 27 -15.70 -3.60 -23.75
C GLU A 27 -16.22 -3.67 -22.30
N LYS A 28 -15.58 -4.51 -21.48
CA LYS A 28 -15.62 -4.34 -20.03
C LYS A 28 -14.61 -3.23 -19.72
N GLU A 29 -14.95 -2.01 -20.14
CA GLU A 29 -14.83 -0.87 -19.24
C GLU A 29 -15.65 -1.26 -18.00
N GLU A 30 -15.05 -2.08 -17.13
CA GLU A 30 -15.45 -2.08 -15.74
C GLU A 30 -15.19 -0.64 -15.32
N LYS A 31 -16.30 0.10 -15.28
CA LYS A 31 -16.57 1.15 -14.34
C LYS A 31 -15.76 0.86 -13.08
N ASP A 32 -14.52 1.33 -13.07
CA ASP A 32 -13.81 1.79 -11.89
C ASP A 32 -14.70 2.92 -11.38
N LYS A 33 -15.81 2.51 -10.76
CA LYS A 33 -16.34 3.18 -9.60
C LYS A 33 -15.12 3.25 -8.71
N ASP A 34 -14.45 4.38 -8.84
CA ASP A 34 -13.71 5.09 -7.83
C ASP A 34 -14.27 4.68 -6.47
N VAL A 35 -13.86 3.48 -6.01
CA VAL A 35 -13.97 3.09 -4.63
C VAL A 35 -12.99 4.06 -4.06
N MET A 36 -13.50 5.23 -3.66
CA MET A 36 -12.77 6.31 -3.02
C MET A 36 -12.17 5.68 -1.76
N THR A 37 -11.07 4.98 -1.95
CA THR A 37 -10.51 4.12 -0.94
C THR A 37 -9.73 5.09 -0.10
N LYS A 38 -10.30 5.41 1.06
CA LYS A 38 -9.74 6.41 1.94
C LYS A 38 -8.30 6.03 2.29
N VAL A 39 -7.38 6.96 2.08
CA VAL A 39 -6.00 6.80 2.53
C VAL A 39 -5.98 6.93 4.05
N LEU A 40 -5.55 5.88 4.75
CA LEU A 40 -5.36 5.90 6.21
C LEU A 40 -4.03 6.53 6.58
N LYS A 41 -2.97 6.18 5.85
CA LYS A 41 -1.62 6.68 6.10
C LYS A 41 -0.81 6.70 4.82
N LYS A 42 -0.04 7.76 4.62
CA LYS A 42 0.95 7.86 3.55
C LYS A 42 2.26 8.38 4.13
N GLY A 43 3.38 7.82 3.70
CA GLY A 43 4.70 8.26 4.15
C GLY A 43 5.82 7.33 3.74
N ARG A 44 7.04 7.66 4.15
CA ARG A 44 8.22 6.86 3.84
C ARG A 44 8.43 5.77 4.88
N ALA A 45 8.65 4.54 4.43
CA ALA A 45 9.03 3.42 5.27
C ALA A 45 10.55 3.22 5.24
N MET A 46 11.14 2.88 6.38
CA MET A 46 12.52 2.42 6.46
C MET A 46 12.67 1.06 5.82
N ARG A 47 11.75 0.14 6.14
CA ARG A 47 11.73 -1.24 5.64
C ARG A 47 10.31 -1.77 5.59
N ILE A 48 10.03 -2.59 4.60
CA ILE A 48 8.80 -3.36 4.44
C ILE A 48 9.20 -4.81 4.25
N ILE A 49 8.63 -5.72 5.03
CA ILE A 49 8.95 -7.15 5.01
C ILE A 49 7.70 -7.89 4.53
N PHE A 50 7.82 -8.74 3.52
CA PHE A 50 6.73 -9.55 2.99
C PHE A 50 6.80 -10.98 3.55
N PHE A 51 5.64 -11.51 3.92
CA PHE A 51 5.49 -12.87 4.41
C PHE A 51 4.78 -13.72 3.36
N TYR A 52 5.52 -14.63 2.74
CA TYR A 52 4.98 -15.64 1.83
C TYR A 52 5.13 -17.03 2.46
N PRO A 53 4.07 -17.86 2.54
CA PRO A 53 4.16 -19.19 3.13
C PRO A 53 5.18 -20.07 2.41
N GLY A 54 6.17 -20.58 3.15
CA GLY A 54 7.18 -21.49 2.62
C GLY A 54 8.40 -20.82 1.97
N GLU A 55 8.46 -19.48 1.95
CA GLU A 55 9.61 -18.72 1.45
C GLU A 55 10.29 -17.93 2.57
N GLU A 56 11.60 -17.68 2.41
CA GLU A 56 12.31 -16.73 3.27
C GLU A 56 11.85 -15.31 2.91
N GLY A 57 11.38 -14.56 3.92
CA GLY A 57 10.72 -13.28 3.69
C GLY A 57 11.57 -12.29 2.90
N THR A 58 10.99 -11.68 1.86
CA THR A 58 11.63 -10.62 1.08
C THR A 58 11.41 -9.26 1.73
N TYR A 59 12.31 -8.31 1.52
CA TYR A 59 12.15 -6.97 2.05
C TYR A 59 12.53 -5.88 1.06
N VAL A 60 11.85 -4.74 1.20
CA VAL A 60 12.12 -3.51 0.45
C VAL A 60 12.50 -2.42 1.43
N GLU A 61 13.56 -1.67 1.13
CA GLU A 61 14.03 -0.57 1.98
C GLU A 61 13.73 0.79 1.36
N ASN A 62 13.54 1.81 2.22
CA ASN A 62 13.44 3.21 1.84
C ASN A 62 12.35 3.56 0.79
N ALA A 63 11.22 2.86 0.82
CA ALA A 63 10.10 3.03 -0.11
C ALA A 63 9.02 3.99 0.42
N ASP A 64 8.29 4.61 -0.50
CA ASP A 64 7.08 5.37 -0.22
C ASP A 64 5.89 4.42 -0.15
N VAL A 65 5.10 4.55 0.92
CA VAL A 65 3.98 3.63 1.22
C VAL A 65 2.70 4.42 1.38
N THR A 66 1.64 3.91 0.76
CA THR A 66 0.26 4.36 0.96
C THR A 66 -0.56 3.20 1.49
N LEU A 67 -1.06 3.31 2.72
CA LEU A 67 -1.99 2.38 3.34
C LEU A 67 -3.42 2.88 3.15
N TYR A 68 -4.25 2.05 2.55
CA TYR A 68 -5.66 2.30 2.29
C TYR A 68 -6.55 1.64 3.36
N GLU A 69 -7.78 2.16 3.50
CA GLU A 69 -8.75 1.68 4.49
C GLU A 69 -9.18 0.23 4.30
N ASN A 70 -9.15 -0.27 3.06
CA ASN A 70 -9.44 -1.66 2.73
C ASN A 70 -8.29 -2.64 3.06
N GLY A 71 -7.21 -2.17 3.68
CA GLY A 71 -6.05 -3.00 4.02
C GLY A 71 -5.06 -3.20 2.88
N ILE A 72 -5.29 -2.62 1.70
CA ILE A 72 -4.30 -2.61 0.62
C ILE A 72 -3.17 -1.63 0.97
N VAL A 73 -1.95 -2.07 0.67
CA VAL A 73 -0.72 -1.31 0.82
C VAL A 73 -0.12 -1.15 -0.56
N HIS A 74 0.00 0.08 -1.01
CA HIS A 74 0.72 0.42 -2.22
C HIS A 74 2.13 0.89 -1.87
N ILE A 75 3.12 0.25 -2.48
CA ILE A 75 4.53 0.38 -2.16
C ILE A 75 5.25 0.81 -3.43
N ARG A 76 5.93 1.95 -3.36
CA ARG A 76 6.71 2.50 -4.46
C ARG A 76 8.14 2.76 -4.01
N SER A 77 9.09 2.09 -4.64
CA SER A 77 10.53 2.33 -4.49
C SER A 77 11.09 2.97 -5.76
N SER A 78 12.40 3.18 -5.83
CA SER A 78 13.06 3.65 -7.05
C SER A 78 13.14 2.59 -8.14
N GLN A 79 13.02 1.31 -7.79
CA GLN A 79 13.23 0.18 -8.70
C GLN A 79 11.95 -0.61 -9.00
N GLU A 80 10.97 -0.55 -8.09
CA GLU A 80 9.78 -1.40 -8.13
C GLU A 80 8.56 -0.66 -7.56
N GLU A 81 7.40 -0.93 -8.14
CA GLU A 81 6.09 -0.54 -7.66
C GLU A 81 5.23 -1.79 -7.51
N THR A 82 4.69 -2.01 -6.32
CA THR A 82 3.95 -3.22 -5.99
C THR A 82 2.80 -2.94 -5.02
N THR A 83 1.83 -3.84 -4.99
CA THR A 83 0.68 -3.76 -4.08
C THR A 83 0.55 -5.07 -3.31
N ALA A 84 0.27 -4.96 -2.02
CA ALA A 84 0.08 -6.12 -1.14
C ALA A 84 -1.02 -5.85 -0.13
N HIS A 85 -1.54 -6.90 0.49
CA HIS A 85 -2.45 -6.77 1.62
C HIS A 85 -1.64 -6.61 2.92
N LEU A 86 -2.12 -5.77 3.85
CA LEU A 86 -1.42 -5.48 5.11
C LEU A 86 -1.15 -6.75 5.95
N GLN A 87 -1.98 -7.78 5.84
CA GLN A 87 -1.75 -9.07 6.52
C GLN A 87 -0.50 -9.81 6.03
N ASN A 88 -0.04 -9.50 4.82
CA ASN A 88 1.10 -10.16 4.18
C ASN A 88 2.39 -9.35 4.33
N CYS A 89 2.36 -8.21 5.02
CA CYS A 89 3.56 -7.40 5.20
C CYS A 89 3.64 -6.68 6.55
N GLU A 90 4.86 -6.51 7.05
CA GLU A 90 5.15 -5.63 8.18
C GLU A 90 5.84 -4.37 7.69
N ILE A 91 5.35 -3.19 8.12
CA ILE A 91 5.83 -1.89 7.66
C ILE A 91 6.51 -1.15 8.82
N LEU A 92 7.82 -0.96 8.72
CA LEU A 92 8.59 -0.13 9.63
C LEU A 92 8.68 1.29 9.09
N TRP A 93 7.83 2.18 9.61
CA TRP A 93 7.78 3.58 9.19
C TRP A 93 9.04 4.36 9.58
N ARG A 94 9.47 5.29 8.74
CA ARG A 94 10.48 6.26 9.11
C ARG A 94 9.83 7.31 10.02
N PHE A 95 10.33 7.43 11.24
CA PHE A 95 9.95 8.53 12.12
C PHE A 95 10.71 9.78 11.69
N GLU A 96 10.02 10.72 11.04
CA GLU A 96 10.51 12.08 10.96
C GLU A 96 10.21 12.71 12.32
N VAL A 97 11.27 12.95 13.10
CA VAL A 97 11.16 13.77 14.31
C VAL A 97 10.99 15.19 13.81
N ASP A 98 9.74 15.65 13.66
CA ASP A 98 9.44 17.04 13.43
C ASP A 98 10.21 17.85 14.49
N GLY A 99 11.06 18.76 14.03
CA GLY A 99 12.03 19.47 14.88
C GLY A 99 11.40 20.29 16.01
N GLU A 100 10.07 20.39 16.05
CA GLU A 100 9.28 21.12 17.04
C GLU A 100 9.04 20.32 18.34
N ASP A 101 9.15 18.99 18.31
CA ASP A 101 8.98 18.13 19.50
C ASP A 101 10.29 17.93 20.30
N ARG A 102 11.38 18.58 19.87
CA ARG A 102 12.70 18.55 20.54
C ARG A 102 12.78 19.40 21.81
N VAL A 103 11.70 20.05 22.26
CA VAL A 103 11.69 20.76 23.54
C VAL A 103 11.40 19.78 24.68
N ASN A 104 12.40 18.97 25.00
CA ASN A 104 12.70 18.45 26.35
C ASN A 104 11.50 18.24 27.29
N LYS A 105 10.61 17.31 26.97
CA LYS A 105 9.82 16.63 28.01
C LYS A 105 10.27 15.18 28.08
N VAL A 106 11.46 14.98 28.65
CA VAL A 106 11.82 13.69 29.26
C VAL A 106 10.80 13.43 30.36
N ARG A 107 9.71 12.73 30.02
CA ARG A 107 8.79 12.18 31.01
C ARG A 107 9.52 11.01 31.65
N LEU A 108 10.29 11.31 32.69
CA LEU A 108 10.81 10.31 33.63
C LEU A 108 9.60 9.53 34.16
N LEU A 109 9.40 8.32 33.62
CA LEU A 109 8.51 7.34 34.21
C LEU A 109 9.10 7.02 35.59
N LYS A 110 8.52 7.62 36.64
CA LYS A 110 8.86 7.25 38.01
C LYS A 110 8.54 5.75 38.15
N PRO A 111 9.50 4.89 38.53
CA PRO A 111 9.19 3.50 38.82
C PRO A 111 8.11 3.49 39.90
N ARG A 112 7.00 2.81 39.60
CA ARG A 112 5.86 2.64 40.49
C ARG A 112 6.35 1.81 41.69
N GLY A 113 6.67 2.48 42.79
CA GLY A 113 6.98 1.82 44.05
C GLY A 113 5.78 0.97 44.50
N PRO A 114 6.00 -0.20 45.11
CA PRO A 114 4.92 -1.00 45.66
C PRO A 114 4.36 -0.29 46.89
N GLY A 115 3.26 0.43 46.71
CA GLY A 115 2.47 1.00 47.81
C GLY A 115 2.16 2.47 47.65
N GLN A 116 1.12 2.79 46.87
CA GLN A 116 0.30 3.97 47.16
C GLN A 116 -1.07 3.81 46.48
N SER A 117 -2.03 3.48 47.33
CA SER A 117 -3.45 3.73 47.16
C SER A 117 -3.74 5.24 47.27
N GLU A 118 -4.70 5.67 46.45
CA GLU A 118 -5.58 6.84 46.58
C GLU A 118 -5.06 8.29 46.34
N SER A 119 -5.72 8.87 45.32
CA SER A 119 -6.28 10.23 45.21
C SER A 119 -5.33 11.44 45.13
N VAL A 120 -5.53 12.28 44.11
CA VAL A 120 -6.40 13.48 44.14
C VAL A 120 -6.37 14.10 42.74
N GLU A 121 -7.55 14.28 42.14
CA GLU A 121 -7.74 15.15 40.97
C GLU A 121 -7.51 16.60 41.39
N VAL A 122 -6.66 17.33 40.67
CA VAL A 122 -6.61 18.79 40.76
C VAL A 122 -6.87 19.34 39.37
N GLU A 123 -8.13 19.68 39.12
CA GLU A 123 -8.53 20.64 38.10
C GLU A 123 -7.89 22.00 38.44
N SER A 124 -7.24 22.63 37.46
CA SER A 124 -6.93 24.06 37.51
C SER A 124 -7.45 24.74 36.24
N GLY A 125 -8.75 25.00 36.27
CA GLY A 125 -9.40 25.95 35.38
C GLY A 125 -9.24 27.40 35.88
N GLY A 126 -8.92 28.30 34.95
CA GLY A 126 -9.65 29.56 34.81
C GLY A 126 -9.18 30.81 35.57
N LYS A 127 -8.72 31.79 34.77
CA LYS A 127 -9.06 33.23 34.77
C LYS A 127 -8.77 34.08 36.04
N ASN A 128 -7.96 35.13 35.89
CA ASN A 128 -8.41 36.54 35.86
C ASN A 128 -7.24 37.55 35.89
N ASN A 129 -7.24 38.47 34.92
CA ASN A 129 -6.66 39.83 35.00
C ASN A 129 -7.38 40.62 36.12
N PRO A 130 -6.78 41.64 36.77
CA PRO A 130 -6.65 43.00 36.22
C PRO A 130 -5.36 43.76 36.62
N ASP A 131 -4.78 44.57 35.73
CA ASP A 131 -4.87 46.05 35.71
C ASP A 131 -4.53 46.78 37.02
N LYS A 132 -3.38 47.49 37.07
CA LYS A 132 -3.33 48.93 37.40
C LYS A 132 -1.92 49.53 37.35
N SER A 133 -1.89 50.70 36.72
CA SER A 133 -0.84 51.72 36.65
C SER A 133 -0.23 52.13 37.99
N ARG A 134 1.07 52.45 38.00
CA ARG A 134 1.56 53.82 38.24
C ARG A 134 3.02 53.99 37.82
#